data_AF-A0A7K0LYI9-F1
#
_entry.id   AF-A0A7K0LYI9-F1
#
_cell.length_a   1.000
_cell.length_b   1.000
_cell.length_c   1.000
_cell.angle_alpha   90.00
_cell.angle_beta   90.00
_cell.angle_gamma   90.00
#
_symmetry.space_group_name_H-M   'P 1'
#
loop_
_entity.id
_entity.type
_entity.pdbx_description
1 polymer ?
#
loop_
_entity_poly.entity_id
_entity_poly.type
_entity_poly.pdbx_seq_one_letter_code
_entity_poly.pdbx_strand_id
1 'polypeptide(L)' 'QTILTQAGFLVKEINAYDETKPVGVVLAQAPAAGTTLIIGSDVAITVNKKP' A
#
# COMPACT_ATOMS: atom_id res chain seq x y z
N GLN A 1 -3.84 -7.64 -13.49
CA GLN A 1 -3.07 -8.60 -12.67
C GLN A 1 -1.94 -7.81 -12.02
N THR A 2 -2.00 -7.61 -10.70
CA THR A 2 -1.21 -6.57 -10.02
C THR A 2 0.17 -7.10 -9.62
N ILE A 3 1.21 -6.34 -9.94
CA ILE A 3 2.64 -6.72 -9.91
C ILE A 3 3.10 -7.18 -8.51
N LEU A 4 2.46 -6.67 -7.45
CA LEU A 4 2.78 -6.98 -6.05
C LEU A 4 2.45 -8.41 -5.64
N THR A 5 1.35 -8.98 -6.14
CA THR A 5 0.96 -10.37 -5.82
C THR A 5 1.88 -11.37 -6.51
N GLN A 6 2.41 -11.02 -7.70
CA GLN A 6 3.37 -11.85 -8.42
C GLN A 6 4.74 -11.91 -7.73
N ALA A 7 5.08 -10.90 -6.93
CA ALA A 7 6.32 -10.86 -6.17
C ALA A 7 6.24 -11.61 -4.82
N GLY A 8 5.09 -12.20 -4.49
CA GLY A 8 4.90 -13.00 -3.27
C GLY A 8 4.83 -12.17 -1.98
N PHE A 9 4.49 -10.88 -2.07
CA PHE A 9 4.27 -10.04 -0.90
C PHE A 9 2.80 -10.02 -0.48
N LEU A 10 2.57 -10.01 0.83
CA LEU A 10 1.25 -9.83 1.43
C LEU A 10 0.96 -8.34 1.50
N VAL A 11 -0.11 -7.90 0.83
CA VAL A 11 -0.52 -6.48 0.84
C VAL A 11 -1.56 -6.27 1.93
N LYS A 12 -1.25 -5.40 2.89
CA LYS A 12 -2.17 -4.97 3.93
C LYS A 12 -2.68 -3.58 3.62
N GLU A 13 -3.95 -3.48 3.24
CA GLU A 13 -4.59 -2.19 2.97
C GLU A 13 -5.05 -1.55 4.29
N ILE A 14 -4.62 -0.30 4.51
CA ILE A 14 -5.01 0.54 5.63
C ILE A 14 -5.80 1.71 5.06
N ASN A 15 -6.99 1.97 5.59
CA ASN A 15 -7.79 3.11 5.18
C ASN A 15 -7.46 4.30 6.08
N ALA A 16 -7.10 5.42 5.49
CA ALA A 16 -7.01 6.71 6.18
C ALA A 16 -7.79 7.76 5.38
N TYR A 17 -8.11 8.89 6.01
CA TYR A 17 -8.82 9.98 5.35
C TYR A 17 -7.97 11.25 5.42
N ASP A 18 -7.71 11.82 4.24
CA ASP A 18 -7.02 13.09 4.09
C ASP A 18 -7.80 13.96 3.10
N GLU A 19 -8.32 15.09 3.57
CA GLU A 19 -9.10 16.03 2.76
C GLU A 19 -8.27 16.80 1.73
N THR A 20 -6.94 16.81 1.90
CA THR A 20 -6.01 17.48 0.98
C THR A 20 -5.67 16.62 -0.24
N LYS A 21 -6.08 15.35 -0.23
CA LYS A 21 -5.80 14.36 -1.27
C LYS A 21 -7.10 13.82 -1.86
N PRO A 22 -7.13 13.46 -3.16
CA PRO A 22 -8.28 12.80 -3.74
C PRO A 22 -8.51 11.41 -3.13
N VAL A 23 -9.77 10.99 -3.05
CA VAL A 23 -10.14 9.65 -2.58
C VAL A 23 -9.66 8.61 -3.59
N GLY A 24 -9.13 7.49 -3.11
CA GLY A 24 -8.58 6.40 -3.92
C GLY A 24 -7.09 6.49 -4.20
N VAL A 25 -6.39 7.52 -3.71
CA VAL A 25 -4.92 7.61 -3.82
C VAL A 25 -4.22 6.98 -2.64
N VAL A 26 -3.02 6.44 -2.88
CA VAL A 26 -2.13 5.97 -1.82
C VAL A 26 -1.52 7.17 -1.11
N LEU A 27 -1.81 7.32 0.18
CA LEU A 27 -1.24 8.35 1.05
C LEU A 27 0.17 7.97 1.51
N ALA A 28 0.37 6.69 1.82
CA ALA A 28 1.64 6.18 2.29
C ALA A 28 1.77 4.69 1.97
N GLN A 29 3.00 4.21 1.85
CA GLN A 29 3.29 2.78 1.83
C GLN A 29 4.52 2.51 2.68
N ALA A 30 4.49 1.40 3.39
CA ALA A 30 5.59 0.93 4.20
C ALA A 30 5.74 -0.57 3.97
N PRO A 31 6.92 -1.06 3.53
CA PRO A 31 8.16 -0.31 3.25
C PRO A 31 8.08 0.56 1.98
N ALA A 32 9.04 1.48 1.81
CA ALA A 32 9.06 2.39 0.67
C ALA A 32 9.29 1.63 -0.66
N ALA A 33 8.85 2.20 -1.78
CA ALA A 33 9.10 1.63 -3.10
C ALA A 33 10.61 1.44 -3.34
N GLY A 34 10.97 0.32 -3.97
CA GLY A 34 12.37 -0.03 -4.23
C GLY A 34 13.11 -0.63 -3.02
N THR A 35 12.46 -0.76 -1.86
CA THR A 35 13.02 -1.52 -0.74
C THR A 35 13.07 -2.99 -1.12
N THR A 36 14.24 -3.62 -0.98
CA THR A 36 14.37 -5.06 -1.15
C THR A 36 13.75 -5.74 0.07
N LEU A 37 12.71 -6.53 -0.18
CA LEU A 37 12.03 -7.30 0.84
C LEU A 37 12.19 -8.78 0.57
N ILE A 38 12.22 -9.54 1.65
CA ILE A 38 12.15 -11.00 1.60
C ILE A 38 10.75 -11.42 1.17
N ILE A 39 10.66 -12.33 0.20
CA ILE A 39 9.41 -12.89 -0.30
C ILE A 39 8.60 -13.43 0.89
N GLY A 40 7.30 -13.09 0.96
CA GLY A 40 6.43 -13.37 2.11
C GLY A 40 6.37 -12.25 3.15
N SER A 41 7.09 -11.14 2.96
CA SER A 41 6.95 -9.96 3.83
C SER A 41 5.65 -9.20 3.59
N ASP A 42 5.18 -8.53 4.63
CA ASP A 42 4.02 -7.65 4.58
C ASP A 42 4.40 -6.26 4.03
N VAL A 43 3.56 -5.74 3.14
CA VAL A 43 3.59 -4.36 2.66
C VAL A 43 2.29 -3.69 3.07
N ALA A 44 2.37 -2.68 3.91
CA ALA A 44 1.23 -1.87 4.30
C ALA A 44 1.05 -0.71 3.32
N ILE A 45 -0.15 -0.58 2.75
CA ILE A 45 -0.53 0.52 1.86
C ILE A 45 -1.65 1.29 2.52
N THR A 46 -1.43 2.58 2.76
CA THR A 46 -2.43 3.49 3.30
C THR A 46 -3.13 4.17 2.14
N VAL A 47 -4.41 3.87 1.94
CA VAL A 47 -5.24 4.43 0.88
C VAL A 47 -6.16 5.49 1.47
N ASN A 48 -6.27 6.62 0.78
CA ASN A 48 -7.22 7.66 1.12
C ASN A 48 -8.64 7.17 0.81
N LYS A 49 -9.42 6.87 1.83
CA LYS A 49 -10.80 6.42 1.69
C LYS A 49 -11.69 7.29 2.56
N LYS A 50 -12.77 7.78 1.94
CA LYS A 50 -13.84 8.44 2.67
C LYS A 50 -14.50 7.40 3.60
N PRO A 51 -14.75 7.73 4.89
CA PRO A 51 -15.46 6.83 5.80
C PRO A 51 -16.84 6.42 5.26
#